data_AF-A0A949KB29-F1
#
_entry.id   AF-A0A949KB29-F1
#
_cell.length_a   1.000
_cell.length_b   1.000
_cell.length_c   1.000
_cell.angle_alpha   90.00
_cell.angle_beta   90.00
_cell.angle_gamma   90.00
#
_symmetry.space_group_name_H-M   'P 1'
#
loop_
_entity.id
_entity.type
_entity.pdbx_description
1 polymer ?
#
loop_
_entity_poly.entity_id
_entity_poly.type
_entity_poly.pdbx_seq_one_letter_code
_entity_poly.pdbx_strand_id
1 'polypeptide(L)'
;MTLDPDQPPKISRQDLARIDAIKDEEIDYSDIPELDDDFFAKARKESVTARFDADMVAWFKAQGKGYQTRMNAVLRAFYERHRGG
;
A
#
# COMPACT_ATOMS: atom_id res chain seq x y z
N MET A 1 6.42 19.01 -17.50
CA MET A 1 5.69 19.30 -16.24
C MET A 1 6.30 18.41 -15.17
N THR A 2 6.99 18.98 -14.19
CA THR A 2 7.54 18.23 -13.05
C THR A 2 6.48 18.21 -11.96
N LEU A 3 6.00 17.03 -11.57
CA LEU A 3 5.07 16.86 -10.47
C LEU A 3 5.89 16.81 -9.17
N ASP A 4 5.63 17.72 -8.24
CA ASP A 4 6.23 17.71 -6.90
C ASP A 4 5.41 16.74 -6.01
N PRO A 5 5.98 15.63 -5.54
CA PRO A 5 5.27 14.65 -4.72
C PRO A 5 4.85 15.19 -3.35
N ASP A 6 5.52 16.23 -2.83
CA ASP A 6 5.19 16.87 -1.55
C ASP A 6 4.14 17.98 -1.71
N GLN A 7 3.84 18.39 -2.95
CA GLN A 7 2.80 19.38 -3.28
C GLN A 7 1.95 18.94 -4.47
N PRO A 8 1.03 17.96 -4.28
CA PRO A 8 0.14 17.53 -5.35
C PRO A 8 -0.78 18.68 -5.78
N PRO A 9 -1.03 18.85 -7.10
CA PRO A 9 -1.97 19.84 -7.59
C PRO A 9 -3.36 19.60 -7.00
N LYS A 10 -4.01 20.68 -6.56
CA LYS A 10 -5.38 20.59 -6.03
C LYS A 10 -6.35 20.37 -7.18
N ILE A 11 -7.10 19.27 -7.13
CA ILE A 11 -8.18 19.01 -8.07
C ILE A 11 -9.32 20.02 -7.85
N SER A 12 -9.81 20.63 -8.94
CA SER A 12 -10.92 21.58 -8.85
C SER A 12 -12.26 20.85 -8.68
N ARG A 13 -13.30 21.56 -8.22
CA ARG A 13 -14.66 21.00 -8.17
C ARG A 13 -15.19 20.61 -9.55
N GLN A 14 -14.79 21.33 -10.60
CA GLN A 14 -15.19 21.02 -11.97
C GLN A 14 -14.52 19.74 -12.47
N ASP A 15 -13.25 19.54 -12.13
CA ASP A 15 -12.54 18.30 -12.47
C ASP A 15 -13.14 17.08 -11.76
N LEU A 16 -13.53 17.22 -10.49
CA LEU A 16 -14.23 16.16 -9.76
C LEU A 16 -15.59 15.83 -10.40
N ALA A 17 -16.38 16.84 -10.75
CA ALA A 17 -17.68 16.63 -11.41
C ALA A 17 -17.53 15.96 -12.79
N ARG A 18 -16.43 16.26 -13.50
CA ARG A 18 -16.10 15.57 -14.76
C ARG A 18 -15.80 14.09 -14.53
N ILE A 19 -14.98 13.77 -13.52
CA ILE A 19 -14.62 12.38 -13.20
C ILE A 19 -15.85 11.58 -12.75
N ASP A 20 -16.69 12.18 -11.90
CA ASP A 20 -17.92 11.55 -11.38
C ASP A 20 -18.95 11.25 -12.48
N ALA A 21 -18.86 11.95 -13.62
CA ALA A 21 -19.73 11.74 -14.77
C ALA A 21 -19.21 10.69 -15.77
N ILE A 22 -17.96 10.23 -15.65
CA ILE A 22 -17.39 9.17 -16.50
C ILE A 22 -18.01 7.84 -16.07
N LYS A 23 -18.59 7.10 -17.01
CA LYS A 23 -19.11 5.76 -16.73
C LYS A 23 -17.97 4.75 -16.68
N ASP A 24 -18.14 3.69 -15.89
CA ASP A 24 -17.16 2.61 -15.77
C ASP A 24 -16.80 1.99 -17.13
N GLU A 25 -17.76 1.89 -18.05
CA GLU A 25 -17.55 1.38 -19.42
C GLU A 25 -16.66 2.27 -20.30
N GLU A 26 -16.50 3.54 -19.94
CA GLU A 26 -15.66 4.51 -20.65
C GLU A 26 -14.23 4.57 -20.08
N ILE A 27 -13.92 3.81 -19.02
CA ILE A 27 -12.58 3.72 -18.46
C ILE A 27 -11.71 2.85 -19.37
N ASP A 28 -10.68 3.47 -19.95
CA ASP A 28 -9.67 2.78 -20.76
C ASP A 28 -8.61 2.12 -19.87
N TYR A 29 -8.50 0.80 -19.96
CA TYR A 29 -7.50 -0.02 -19.24
C TYR A 29 -6.38 -0.53 -20.16
N SER A 30 -6.32 -0.10 -21.42
CA SER A 30 -5.40 -0.67 -22.43
C SER A 30 -3.91 -0.47 -22.13
N ASP A 31 -3.57 0.46 -21.24
CA ASP A 31 -2.20 0.78 -20.82
C ASP A 31 -1.71 -0.06 -19.62
N ILE A 32 -2.61 -0.75 -18.93
CA ILE A 32 -2.28 -1.55 -17.73
C ILE A 32 -2.66 -3.03 -17.91
N PRO A 33 -1.78 -3.96 -17.51
CA PRO A 33 -2.10 -5.38 -17.56
C PRO A 33 -3.19 -5.73 -16.53
N GLU A 34 -4.05 -6.69 -16.87
CA GLU A 34 -5.00 -7.25 -15.90
C GLU A 34 -4.27 -7.96 -14.76
N LEU A 35 -4.75 -7.76 -13.54
CA LEU A 35 -4.25 -8.45 -12.36
C LEU A 35 -4.89 -9.83 -12.27
N ASP A 36 -4.07 -10.89 -12.31
CA ASP A 36 -4.52 -12.28 -12.24
C ASP A 36 -4.54 -12.82 -10.80
N ASP A 37 -5.08 -14.04 -10.66
CA ASP A 37 -5.14 -14.74 -9.37
C ASP A 37 -3.76 -14.98 -8.76
N ASP A 38 -2.70 -15.12 -9.58
CA ASP A 38 -1.33 -15.32 -9.13
C ASP A 38 -0.76 -14.08 -8.43
N PHE A 39 -1.13 -12.87 -8.90
CA PHE A 39 -0.83 -11.63 -8.21
C PHE A 39 -1.45 -11.61 -6.81
N PHE A 40 -2.74 -11.96 -6.70
CA PHE A 40 -3.46 -11.95 -5.42
C PHE A 40 -3.07 -13.11 -4.50
N ALA A 41 -2.63 -14.24 -5.03
CA ALA A 41 -2.16 -15.39 -4.26
C ALA A 41 -0.97 -15.02 -3.35
N LYS A 42 -0.08 -14.13 -3.82
CA LYS A 42 1.06 -13.60 -3.04
C LYS A 42 0.69 -12.45 -2.11
N ALA A 43 -0.49 -11.84 -2.29
CA ALA A 43 -0.94 -10.67 -1.54
C ALA A 43 -1.67 -11.01 -0.23
N ARG A 44 -1.87 -12.30 0.08
CA ARG A 44 -2.60 -12.72 1.28
C ARG A 44 -1.81 -12.36 2.55
N LYS A 45 -2.46 -11.64 3.46
CA LYS A 45 -1.98 -11.36 4.82
C LYS A 45 -2.97 -11.97 5.82
N GLU A 46 -2.45 -12.60 6.86
CA GLU A 46 -3.27 -13.15 7.93
C GLU A 46 -3.40 -12.13 9.06
N SER A 47 -4.63 -11.90 9.52
CA SER A 47 -4.90 -11.00 10.65
C SER A 47 -4.80 -11.80 11.95
N VAL A 48 -3.70 -11.60 12.68
CA VAL A 48 -3.47 -12.24 13.98
C VAL A 48 -3.36 -11.18 15.08
N THR A 49 -3.89 -11.50 16.27
CA THR A 49 -3.72 -10.67 17.47
C THR A 49 -2.46 -11.09 18.19
N ALA A 50 -1.41 -10.27 18.14
CA ALA A 50 -0.15 -10.49 18.85
C ALA A 50 0.15 -9.35 19.82
N ARG A 51 0.92 -9.63 20.87
CA ARG A 51 1.44 -8.63 21.81
C ARG A 51 2.93 -8.42 21.53
N PHE A 52 3.36 -7.17 21.49
CA PHE A 52 4.75 -6.76 21.30
C PHE A 52 5.16 -5.87 22.48
N ASP A 53 6.47 -5.77 22.73
CA ASP A 53 7.00 -4.89 23.77
C ASP A 53 6.65 -3.43 23.49
N ALA A 54 6.37 -2.69 24.56
CA ALA A 54 5.83 -1.33 24.47
C ALA A 54 6.83 -0.35 23.83
N ASP A 55 8.12 -0.51 24.13
CA ASP A 55 9.22 0.28 23.59
C ASP A 55 9.42 0.03 22.08
N MET A 56 9.34 -1.21 21.64
CA MET A 56 9.40 -1.59 20.22
C MET A 56 8.26 -0.95 19.44
N VAL A 57 7.03 -1.04 19.95
CA VAL A 57 5.86 -0.42 19.31
C VAL A 57 6.01 1.10 19.28
N ALA A 58 6.49 1.72 20.36
CA ALA A 58 6.73 3.16 20.41
C ALA A 58 7.76 3.60 19.37
N TRP A 59 8.88 2.86 19.24
CA TRP A 59 9.93 3.15 18.27
C TRP A 59 9.42 3.07 16.83
N PHE A 60 8.68 2.02 16.47
CA PHE A 60 8.09 1.91 15.13
C PHE A 60 7.06 3.00 14.85
N LYS A 61 6.21 3.35 15.83
CA LYS A 61 5.22 4.43 15.69
C LYS A 61 5.88 5.79 15.49
N ALA A 62 7.03 6.05 16.12
CA ALA A 62 7.78 7.30 15.94
C ALA A 62 8.25 7.52 14.49
N GLN A 63 8.35 6.46 13.68
CA GLN A 63 8.69 6.53 12.25
C GLN A 63 7.50 6.94 11.36
N GLY A 64 6.34 7.24 11.95
CA GLY A 64 5.16 7.74 11.24
C GLY A 64 4.29 6.65 10.61
N LYS A 65 3.43 7.07 9.67
CA LYS A 65 2.44 6.20 9.00
C LYS A 65 3.13 4.99 8.36
N GLY A 66 2.47 3.83 8.44
CA GLY A 66 2.99 2.57 7.88
C GLY A 66 3.91 1.78 8.83
N TYR A 67 3.95 2.12 10.13
CA TYR A 67 4.79 1.42 11.10
C TYR A 67 4.58 -0.10 11.13
N GLN A 68 3.34 -0.58 10.98
CA GLN A 68 3.03 -2.01 10.90
C GLN A 68 3.63 -2.68 9.65
N THR A 69 3.63 -1.98 8.51
CA THR A 69 4.27 -2.46 7.27
C THR A 69 5.77 -2.60 7.46
N ARG A 70 6.43 -1.62 8.11
CA ARG A 70 7.86 -1.70 8.43
C ARG A 70 8.17 -2.85 9.39
N MET A 71 7.37 -2.99 10.44
CA MET A 71 7.49 -4.09 11.40
C MET A 71 7.34 -5.45 10.71
N ASN A 72 6.35 -5.60 9.83
CA ASN A 72 6.15 -6.81 9.04
C ASN A 72 7.32 -7.09 8.06
N ALA A 73 7.93 -6.06 7.47
CA ALA A 73 9.09 -6.23 6.60
C ALA A 73 10.31 -6.77 7.36
N VAL A 74 10.55 -6.29 8.58
CA VAL A 74 11.62 -6.79 9.46
C VAL A 74 11.37 -8.26 9.81
N LEU A 75 10.16 -8.60 10.23
CA LEU A 75 9.78 -9.99 10.56
C LEU A 75 9.92 -10.91 9.34
N ARG A 76 9.53 -10.44 8.15
CA ARG A 76 9.68 -11.19 6.90
C ARG A 76 11.16 -11.45 6.56
N ALA A 77 12.01 -10.44 6.65
CA ALA A 77 13.44 -10.60 6.37
C ALA A 77 14.10 -11.61 7.34
N PHE A 78 13.71 -11.56 8.62
CA PHE A 78 14.14 -12.55 9.60
C PHE A 78 13.64 -13.96 9.24
N TYR A 79 12.35 -14.10 8.94
CA TYR A 79 11.74 -15.37 8.56
C TYR A 79 12.40 -15.99 7.31
N GLU A 80 12.58 -15.22 6.23
CA GLU A 80 13.18 -15.68 4.98
C GLU A 80 14.61 -16.18 5.18
N ARG A 81 15.39 -15.47 6.03
CA ARG A 81 16.76 -15.87 6.37
C ARG A 81 16.82 -17.22 7.11
N HIS A 82 15.80 -17.57 7.90
CA HIS A 82 15.79 -18.78 8.72
C HIS A 82 14.97 -19.93 8.11
N ARG A 83 14.16 -19.67 7.08
CA ARG A 83 13.37 -20.67 6.36
C ARG A 83 14.21 -21.48 5.35
N GLY A 84 15.36 -20.97 4.93
CA GLY A 84 16.25 -21.61 3.94
C GLY A 84 17.23 -22.62 4.52
N GLY A 85 16.75 -23.59 5.29
CA GLY A 85 17.49 -24.79 5.73
C GLY A 85 16.94 -26.04 5.05
#